data_AF-A0A2N0L072-F1
#
_entry.id   AF-A0A2N0L072-F1
#
_cell.length_a   1.000
_cell.length_b   1.000
_cell.length_c   1.000
_cell.angle_alpha   90.00
_cell.angle_beta   90.00
_cell.angle_gamma   90.00
#
_symmetry.space_group_name_H-M   'P 1'
#
loop_
_entity.id
_entity.type
_entity.pdbx_description
1 polymer ?
#
loop_
_entity_poly.entity_id
_entity_poly.type
_entity_poly.pdbx_seq_one_letter_code
_entity_poly.pdbx_strand_id
1 'polypeptide(L)' 'MAAESPMTYDAFLSLANESGLDVGSGAGNAHMEELYSYVKAVLASLRSLNELDVSQVEPDMAFMPFRE' A
#
# COMPACT_ATOMS: atom_id res chain seq x y z
N MET A 1 13.13 6.83 13.97
CA MET A 1 11.67 6.67 13.73
C MET A 1 11.40 7.29 12.37
N ALA A 2 11.02 6.48 11.37
CA ALA A 2 10.64 7.05 10.08
C ALA A 2 9.38 7.89 10.30
N ALA A 3 9.39 9.15 9.88
CA ALA A 3 8.23 10.00 9.97
C ALA A 3 7.10 9.36 9.16
N GLU A 4 5.97 9.06 9.82
CA GLU A 4 4.78 8.56 9.15
C GLU A 4 4.19 9.66 8.28
N SER A 5 4.63 9.73 7.02
CA SER A 5 3.95 10.54 6.03
C SER A 5 2.69 9.80 5.60
N PRO A 6 1.49 10.36 5.81
CA PRO A 6 0.27 9.78 5.25
C PRO A 6 0.43 9.65 3.73
N MET A 7 0.02 8.51 3.17
CA MET A 7 0.05 8.28 1.74
C MET A 7 -0.67 9.42 1.01
N THR A 8 0.04 10.09 0.10
CA THR A 8 -0.52 11.13 -0.75
C THR A 8 -1.31 10.50 -1.89
N TYR A 9 -2.23 11.27 -2.49
CA TYR A 9 -2.99 10.78 -3.63
C TYR A 9 -2.09 10.46 -4.83
N ASP A 10 -1.06 11.28 -5.07
CA ASP A 10 -0.08 11.04 -6.14
C ASP A 10 0.70 9.74 -5.92
N ALA A 11 1.14 9.45 -4.69
CA ALA A 11 1.82 8.19 -4.37
C ALA A 11 0.89 6.98 -4.55
N PHE A 12 -0.40 7.14 -4.20
CA PHE A 12 -1.42 6.14 -4.48
C PHE A 12 -1.59 5.89 -5.99
N LEU A 13 -1.67 6.95 -6.81
CA LEU A 13 -1.80 6.82 -8.26
C LEU A 13 -0.58 6.17 -8.90
N SER A 14 0.64 6.49 -8.43
CA SER A 14 1.85 5.81 -8.88
C SER A 14 1.81 4.30 -8.58
N LEU A 15 1.45 3.91 -7.35
CA LEU A 15 1.31 2.50 -6.97
C LEU A 15 0.19 1.79 -7.73
N ALA A 16 -0.94 2.45 -7.94
CA ALA A 16 -2.06 1.91 -8.71
C ALA A 16 -1.62 1.62 -10.15
N ASN A 17 -0.91 2.55 -10.79
CA ASN A 17 -0.35 2.38 -12.13
C ASN A 17 0.70 1.25 -12.19
N GLU A 18 1.60 1.17 -11.21
CA GLU A 18 2.57 0.06 -11.09
C GLU A 18 1.90 -1.30 -10.90
N SER A 19 0.74 -1.32 -10.26
CA SER A 19 -0.09 -2.52 -10.09
C SER A 19 -0.92 -2.88 -11.33
N GLY A 20 -0.81 -2.09 -12.41
CA GLY A 20 -1.53 -2.32 -13.67
C GLY A 20 -2.95 -1.78 -13.70
N LEU A 21 -3.34 -0.91 -12.75
CA LEU A 21 -4.64 -0.25 -12.77
C LEU A 21 -4.61 0.94 -13.75
N ASP A 22 -5.71 1.10 -14.50
CA ASP A 22 -5.88 2.25 -15.40
C ASP A 22 -6.21 3.52 -14.59
N VAL A 23 -5.22 4.40 -14.46
CA VAL A 23 -5.32 5.70 -13.77
C VAL A 23 -5.71 6.85 -14.72
N GLY A 24 -6.22 6.54 -15.92
CA GLY A 24 -6.56 7.52 -16.95
C GLY A 24 -7.62 8.57 -16.54
N SER A 25 -7.56 9.73 -17.17
CA SER A 25 -8.30 10.97 -16.85
C SER A 25 -9.83 10.95 -17.11
N GLY A 26 -10.42 9.76 -17.31
CA GLY A 26 -11.84 9.58 -17.65
C GLY A 26 -12.72 9.22 -16.45
N ALA A 27 -13.74 8.38 -16.68
CA ALA A 27 -14.60 7.81 -15.63
C ALA A 27 -13.83 7.02 -14.54
N GLY A 28 -12.54 6.73 -14.77
CA GLY A 28 -11.63 6.14 -13.79
C GLY A 28 -11.30 7.04 -12.60
N ASN A 29 -11.42 8.37 -12.70
CA ASN A 29 -10.98 9.26 -11.61
C ASN A 29 -11.88 9.16 -10.36
N ALA A 30 -13.20 9.07 -10.52
CA ALA A 30 -14.11 8.92 -9.37
C ALA A 30 -13.90 7.58 -8.64
N HIS A 31 -13.63 6.51 -9.40
CA HIS A 31 -13.33 5.21 -8.81
C HIS A 31 -11.97 5.19 -8.09
N MET A 32 -10.98 5.90 -8.61
CA MET A 32 -9.67 6.03 -7.97
C MET A 32 -9.74 6.83 -6.66
N GLU A 33 -10.61 7.85 -6.57
CA GLU A 33 -10.85 8.58 -5.32
C GLU A 33 -11.54 7.71 -4.25
N GLU A 34 -12.50 6.89 -4.63
CA GLU A 34 -13.13 5.90 -3.74
C GLU A 34 -12.10 4.86 -3.25
N LEU A 35 -11.30 4.32 -4.17
CA LEU A 35 -10.27 3.33 -3.86
C LEU A 35 -9.19 3.92 -2.94
N TYR A 36 -8.76 5.16 -3.19
CA TYR A 36 -7.82 5.86 -2.33
C TYR A 36 -8.36 6.02 -0.90
N SER A 37 -9.64 6.37 -0.76
CA SER A 37 -10.29 6.50 0.54
C SER A 37 -10.32 5.17 1.29
N TYR A 38 -10.59 4.07 0.58
CA TYR A 38 -10.54 2.73 1.13
C TYR A 38 -9.13 2.32 1.56
N VAL A 39 -8.12 2.50 0.70
CA VAL A 39 -6.72 2.17 0.98
C VAL A 39 -6.21 2.93 2.20
N LYS A 40 -6.55 4.21 2.34
CA LYS A 40 -6.19 4.99 3.53
C LYS A 40 -6.73 4.39 4.83
N ALA A 41 -7.97 3.92 4.83
CA ALA A 41 -8.57 3.29 6.00
C ALA A 41 -7.87 1.96 6.35
N VAL A 42 -7.56 1.14 5.33
CA VAL A 42 -6.83 -0.12 5.51
C VAL A 42 -5.44 0.13 6.06
N LEU A 43 -4.67 1.06 5.48
CA LEU A 43 -3.32 1.41 5.97
C LEU A 43 -3.35 1.90 7.41
N ALA A 44 -4.35 2.71 7.77
CA ALA A 44 -4.52 3.16 9.15
C ALA A 44 -4.78 1.98 10.11
N SER A 45 -5.53 0.96 9.69
CA SER A 45 -5.77 -0.24 10.52
C SER A 45 -4.51 -1.09 10.73
N LEU A 46 -3.60 -1.12 9.76
CA LEU A 46 -2.35 -1.89 9.82
C LEU A 46 -1.28 -1.24 10.71
N ARG A 47 -1.48 0.00 11.17
CA ARG A 47 -0.54 0.70 12.08
C ARG A 47 -0.27 -0.07 13.37
N SER A 48 -1.24 -0.84 13.85
CA SER A 48 -1.07 -1.70 15.03
C SER A 48 0.06 -2.72 14.86
N LEU A 49 0.43 -3.10 13.62
CA LEU A 49 1.52 -4.01 13.36
C LEU A 49 2.90 -3.43 13.72
N ASN A 50 3.05 -2.09 13.76
CA ASN A 50 4.31 -1.45 14.16
C ASN A 50 4.68 -1.71 15.63
N GLU A 51 3.73 -2.16 16.44
CA GLU A 51 3.94 -2.48 17.86
C GLU A 51 4.44 -3.91 18.07
N LEU A 52 4.44 -4.74 17.02
CA LEU A 52 4.90 -6.12 17.09
C LEU A 52 6.43 -6.17 17.08
N ASP A 53 7.02 -6.71 18.14
CA ASP A 53 8.45 -7.04 18.17
C ASP A 53 8.70 -8.33 17.40
N VAL A 54 9.31 -8.19 16.22
CA VAL A 54 9.71 -9.29 15.34
C VAL A 54 11.23 -9.47 15.29
N SER A 55 11.99 -8.87 16.22
CA SER A 55 13.45 -8.88 16.20
C SER A 55 14.09 -10.28 16.31
N GLN A 56 13.34 -11.25 16.85
CA GLN A 56 13.77 -12.64 17.03
C GLN A 56 13.03 -13.64 16.13
N VAL A 57 12.25 -13.14 15.15
CA VAL A 57 11.42 -13.98 14.28
C VAL A 57 11.92 -13.86 12.84
N GLU A 58 12.29 -14.98 12.23
CA GLU A 58 12.62 -15.02 10.81
C GLU A 58 11.31 -14.96 9.98
N PRO A 59 11.25 -14.11 8.93
CA PRO A 59 10.12 -14.12 8.01
C PRO A 59 10.00 -15.48 7.32
N ASP A 60 8.77 -15.98 7.20
CA ASP A 60 8.53 -17.19 6.43
C ASP A 60 8.92 -16.96 4.95
N MET A 61 9.95 -17.68 4.51
CA MET A 61 10.53 -17.57 3.17
C MET A 61 9.66 -18.26 2.10
N ALA A 62 8.57 -18.95 2.49
CA ALA A 62 7.70 -19.69 1.57
C ALA A 62 7.08 -18.81 0.46
N PHE A 63 7.01 -17.49 0.67
CA PHE A 63 6.39 -16.54 -0.26
C PHE A 63 7.40 -15.71 -1.06
N MET A 64 8.71 -15.94 -0.94
CA MET A 64 9.66 -15.24 -1.80
C MET A 64 9.59 -15.79 -3.23
N PRO A 65 9.39 -14.94 -4.25
CA PRO A 65 9.51 -15.39 -5.63
C PRO A 65 10.94 -15.91 -5.83
N PHE A 66 11.06 -17.15 -6.33
CA PHE A 66 12.34 -17.67 -6.78
C PHE A 66 12.91 -16.69 -7.79
N ARG A 67 14.07 -16.09 -7.47
CA ARG A 67 14.83 -15.33 -8.45
C ARG A 67 15.44 -16.35 -9.41
N GLU A 68 14.92 -16.40 -10.64
CA GLU A 68 15.66 -16.97 -11.79
C GLU A 68 16.75 -16.00 -12.26
#